data_AF-A0AAV6KJP5-F1
#
_entry.id   AF-A0AAV6KJP5-F1
#
_cell.length_a   1.000
_cell.length_b   1.000
_cell.length_c   1.000
_cell.angle_alpha   90.00
_cell.angle_beta   90.00
_cell.angle_gamma   90.00
#
_symmetry.space_group_name_H-M   'P 1'
#
loop_
_entity.id
_entity.type
_entity.pdbx_description
1 polymer ?
#
loop_
_entity_poly.entity_id
_entity_poly.type
_entity_poly.pdbx_seq_one_letter_code
_entity_poly.pdbx_strand_id
1 'polypeptide(L)'
;MNSRNKKIWAVGPLNHGKKSESNSRHKCLEWLDKQVPKSVLYVSFGTTTSMTDEQIKELAMGLEQSKQKFIWILRDADKGDNFAGDVKRAQLPEGIHALQMLESRVVKRLMASNEGEEMGKRAEEIGAAVQLAVEEGGVSRLELDSFIAHITR
;
A
#
# COMPACT_ATOMS: atom_id res chain seq x y z
N MET A 1 -17.80 -19.69 -38.52
CA MET A 1 -17.14 -19.44 -37.21
C MET A 1 -17.82 -18.23 -36.57
N ASN A 2 -18.74 -18.44 -35.63
CA ASN A 2 -19.52 -17.36 -35.01
C ASN A 2 -18.80 -16.89 -33.73
N SER A 3 -17.93 -15.89 -33.85
CA SER A 3 -17.42 -15.14 -32.70
C SER A 3 -18.58 -14.33 -32.13
N ARG A 4 -19.35 -14.91 -31.20
CA ARG A 4 -20.32 -14.17 -30.39
C ARG A 4 -19.57 -13.01 -29.73
N ASN A 5 -19.85 -11.79 -30.16
CA ASN A 5 -19.25 -10.57 -29.63
C ASN A 5 -19.73 -10.41 -28.18
N LYS A 6 -18.95 -10.93 -27.21
CA LYS A 6 -19.29 -10.89 -25.79
C LYS A 6 -19.09 -9.46 -25.30
N LYS A 7 -20.13 -8.85 -24.72
CA LYS A 7 -20.00 -7.55 -24.05
C LYS A 7 -19.00 -7.69 -22.89
N ILE A 8 -18.07 -6.75 -22.83
CA ILE A 8 -17.10 -6.60 -21.74
C ILE A 8 -17.47 -5.31 -21.01
N TRP A 9 -17.52 -5.37 -19.68
CA TRP A 9 -17.79 -4.21 -18.83
C TRP A 9 -16.55 -3.86 -18.01
N ALA A 10 -16.11 -2.60 -18.12
CA ALA A 10 -14.98 -2.09 -17.37
C ALA A 10 -15.45 -1.51 -16.02
N VAL A 11 -15.71 -2.38 -15.04
CA VAL A 11 -16.31 -1.99 -13.75
C VAL A 11 -15.30 -1.55 -12.67
N GLY A 12 -14.04 -1.36 -13.04
CA GLY A 12 -12.96 -1.03 -12.10
C GLY A 12 -12.67 0.46 -11.99
N PRO A 13 -11.84 0.86 -11.00
CA PRO A 13 -11.30 0.03 -9.92
C PRO A 13 -12.32 -0.23 -8.79
N LEU A 14 -12.33 -1.46 -8.28
CA LEU A 14 -13.18 -1.89 -7.17
C LEU A 14 -12.52 -1.60 -5.82
N ASN A 15 -12.26 -0.33 -5.54
CA ASN A 15 -11.82 0.09 -4.22
C ASN A 15 -13.05 0.32 -3.36
N HIS A 16 -13.30 -0.54 -2.36
CA HIS A 16 -14.42 -0.39 -1.44
C HIS A 16 -14.22 0.87 -0.57
N GLY A 17 -14.64 2.02 -1.08
CA GLY A 17 -14.47 3.35 -0.48
C GLY A 17 -15.53 3.73 0.56
N LYS A 18 -16.27 2.77 1.12
CA LYS A 18 -17.10 3.08 2.27
C LYS A 18 -16.17 3.21 3.47
N LYS A 19 -15.95 4.45 3.93
CA LYS A 19 -15.50 4.69 5.30
C LYS A 19 -16.45 3.90 6.19
N SER A 20 -16.00 2.81 6.80
CA SER A 20 -16.71 2.31 7.95
C SER A 20 -16.68 3.46 8.97
N GLU A 21 -17.85 3.88 9.43
CA GLU A 21 -17.98 4.77 10.57
C GLU A 21 -17.57 3.98 11.82
N SER A 22 -16.31 3.57 11.92
CA SER A 22 -15.74 3.31 13.22
C SER A 22 -15.47 4.69 13.85
N ASN A 23 -16.17 4.98 14.93
CA ASN A 23 -16.07 6.27 15.62
C ASN A 23 -14.66 6.56 16.19
N SER A 24 -13.72 5.60 16.13
CA SER A 24 -12.33 5.77 16.55
C SER A 24 -11.38 5.63 15.36
N ARG A 25 -10.81 6.75 14.91
CA ARG A 25 -9.66 6.73 14.00
C ARG A 25 -8.51 5.95 14.67
N HIS A 26 -7.80 5.14 13.90
CA HIS A 26 -6.63 4.45 14.42
C HIS A 26 -5.51 5.46 14.72
N LYS A 27 -4.78 5.28 15.84
CA LYS A 27 -3.68 6.18 16.27
C LYS A 27 -2.59 6.38 15.21
N CYS A 28 -2.40 5.42 14.30
CA CYS A 28 -1.45 5.58 13.19
C CYS A 28 -1.84 6.70 12.22
N LEU A 29 -3.16 6.90 12.00
CA LEU A 29 -3.66 7.97 11.15
C LEU A 29 -3.48 9.32 11.84
N GLU A 30 -3.72 9.40 13.15
CA GLU A 30 -3.46 10.61 13.94
C GLU A 30 -1.95 10.98 13.95
N TRP A 31 -1.07 9.99 13.96
CA TRP A 31 0.37 10.24 13.80
C TRP A 31 0.70 10.71 12.37
N LEU A 32 0.08 10.11 11.35
CA LEU A 32 0.28 10.47 9.94
C LEU A 32 -0.18 11.90 9.64
N ASP A 33 -1.30 12.33 10.21
CA ASP A 33 -1.86 13.68 10.05
C ASP A 33 -0.88 14.78 10.52
N LYS A 34 0.08 14.46 11.39
CA LYS A 34 1.10 15.39 11.92
C LYS A 34 2.35 15.49 11.06
N GLN A 35 2.44 14.71 9.98
CA GLN A 35 3.62 14.67 9.12
C GLN A 35 3.49 15.64 7.94
N VAL A 36 4.62 16.04 7.37
CA VAL A 36 4.65 16.87 6.16
C VAL A 36 4.09 16.04 4.98
N PRO A 37 3.32 16.62 4.05
CA PRO A 37 2.88 15.91 2.85
C PRO A 37 4.04 15.24 2.11
N LYS A 38 3.77 14.05 1.54
CA LYS A 38 4.75 13.27 0.75
C LYS A 38 6.03 12.89 1.52
N SER A 39 6.00 12.84 2.86
CA SER A 39 7.19 12.56 3.70
C SER A 39 7.22 11.19 4.39
N VAL A 40 6.16 10.40 4.26
CA VAL A 40 6.04 9.10 4.95
C VAL A 40 5.95 7.97 3.93
N LEU A 41 6.81 6.97 4.11
CA LEU A 41 6.78 5.74 3.31
C LEU A 41 5.75 4.76 3.87
N TYR A 42 4.87 4.23 3.03
CA TYR A 42 4.03 3.08 3.38
C TYR A 42 4.67 1.80 2.83
N VAL A 43 4.89 0.81 3.70
CA VAL A 43 5.53 -0.46 3.37
C VAL A 43 4.58 -1.61 3.72
N SER A 44 4.21 -2.41 2.73
CA SER A 44 3.36 -3.58 2.90
C SER A 44 3.65 -4.61 1.80
N PHE A 45 3.65 -5.88 2.18
CA PHE A 45 3.84 -7.02 1.27
C PHE A 45 2.54 -7.79 1.03
N GLY A 46 1.39 -7.15 1.27
CA GLY A 46 0.07 -7.77 1.09
C GLY A 46 -0.20 -8.91 2.06
N THR A 47 -1.26 -9.67 1.79
CA THR A 47 -1.75 -10.73 2.70
C THR A 47 -1.15 -12.10 2.41
N THR A 48 -0.39 -12.27 1.33
CA THR A 48 0.08 -13.60 0.88
C THR A 48 1.59 -13.80 0.97
N THR A 49 2.41 -12.74 0.99
CA THR A 49 3.88 -12.86 0.95
C THR A 49 4.49 -12.93 2.35
N SER A 50 5.13 -14.04 2.72
CA SER A 50 5.96 -14.14 3.94
C SER A 50 7.43 -13.80 3.67
N MET A 51 8.13 -13.36 4.72
CA MET A 51 9.56 -13.04 4.70
C MET A 51 10.30 -13.85 5.76
N THR A 52 11.58 -14.18 5.53
CA THR A 52 12.44 -14.76 6.57
C THR A 52 12.87 -13.70 7.58
N ASP A 53 13.31 -14.12 8.77
CA ASP A 53 13.80 -13.21 9.80
C ASP A 53 14.98 -12.37 9.31
N GLU A 54 15.87 -12.95 8.48
CA GLU A 54 16.98 -12.22 7.86
C GLU A 54 16.48 -11.12 6.92
N GLN A 55 15.47 -11.40 6.10
CA GLN A 55 14.88 -10.40 5.19
C GLN A 55 14.22 -9.25 5.96
N ILE A 56 13.54 -9.57 7.07
CA ILE A 56 12.92 -8.58 7.96
C ILE A 56 14.00 -7.72 8.61
N LYS A 57 15.09 -8.32 9.06
CA LYS A 57 16.24 -7.61 9.63
C LYS A 57 16.86 -6.64 8.63
N GLU A 58 17.16 -7.11 7.42
CA GLU A 58 17.73 -6.25 6.36
C GLU A 58 16.79 -5.09 6.00
N LEU A 59 15.48 -5.35 5.91
CA LEU A 59 14.50 -4.30 5.62
C LEU A 59 14.41 -3.29 6.76
N ALA A 60 14.40 -3.74 8.02
CA ALA A 60 14.40 -2.87 9.19
C ALA A 60 15.64 -1.96 9.21
N MET A 61 16.83 -2.53 8.96
CA MET A 61 18.08 -1.78 8.88
C MET A 61 18.05 -0.74 7.76
N GLY A 62 17.58 -1.12 6.56
CA GLY A 62 17.48 -0.20 5.42
C GLY A 62 16.51 0.96 5.68
N LEU A 63 15.38 0.70 6.36
CA LEU A 63 14.42 1.73 6.74
C LEU A 63 15.00 2.68 7.80
N GLU A 64 15.63 2.15 8.85
CA GLU A 64 16.26 2.95 9.91
C GLU A 64 17.39 3.86 9.38
N GLN A 65 18.21 3.33 8.48
CA GLN A 65 19.30 4.07 7.87
C GLN A 65 18.81 5.15 6.89
N SER A 66 17.64 4.97 6.27
CA SER A 66 17.08 5.95 5.33
C SER A 66 16.72 7.30 5.96
N LYS A 67 16.52 7.33 7.29
CA LYS A 67 16.01 8.49 8.05
C LYS A 67 14.67 9.02 7.56
N GLN A 68 13.97 8.27 6.71
CA GLN A 68 12.60 8.58 6.29
C GLN A 68 11.62 8.05 7.33
N LYS A 69 10.55 8.80 7.58
CA LYS A 69 9.45 8.32 8.39
C LYS A 69 8.69 7.25 7.61
N PHE A 70 8.24 6.19 8.27
CA PHE A 70 7.54 5.10 7.61
C PHE A 70 6.41 4.50 8.47
N ILE A 71 5.44 3.90 7.79
CA ILE A 71 4.46 2.97 8.34
C ILE A 71 4.72 1.63 7.67
N TRP A 72 5.13 0.63 8.44
CA TRP A 72 5.39 -0.72 7.95
C TRP A 72 4.41 -1.71 8.56
N ILE A 73 3.69 -2.43 7.70
CA ILE A 73 2.77 -3.48 8.10
C ILE A 73 3.54 -4.81 8.21
N LEU A 74 3.76 -5.25 9.45
CA LEU A 74 4.29 -6.57 9.79
C LEU A 74 3.14 -7.51 10.19
N ARG A 75 3.11 -8.72 9.64
CA ARG A 75 2.08 -9.71 9.96
C ARG A 75 2.61 -10.72 10.96
N ASP A 76 1.71 -11.43 11.64
CA ASP A 76 2.10 -12.47 12.59
C ASP A 76 2.73 -13.69 11.90
N ALA A 77 2.41 -13.94 10.63
CA ALA A 77 3.11 -14.94 9.81
C ALA A 77 4.55 -14.53 9.44
N ASP A 78 4.89 -13.24 9.60
CA ASP A 78 6.24 -12.72 9.37
C ASP A 78 7.05 -12.75 10.67
N LYS A 79 6.48 -13.18 11.80
CA LYS A 79 7.19 -13.38 13.06
C LYS A 79 7.36 -14.88 13.23
N GLY A 80 8.58 -15.40 13.11
CA GLY A 80 8.86 -16.82 13.34
C GLY A 80 8.20 -17.34 14.64
N ASP A 81 7.65 -18.56 14.55
CA ASP A 81 7.09 -19.41 15.62
C ASP A 81 5.65 -19.14 16.11
N ASN A 82 4.67 -19.67 15.36
CA ASN A 82 3.27 -19.81 15.78
C ASN A 82 2.98 -21.12 16.57
N PHE A 83 3.85 -21.53 17.51
CA PHE A 83 3.58 -22.69 18.41
C PHE A 83 4.10 -22.53 19.85
N ALA A 84 4.18 -21.30 20.37
CA ALA A 84 4.30 -21.08 21.81
C ALA A 84 3.44 -19.88 22.19
N GLY A 85 2.56 -20.04 23.17
CA GLY A 85 1.47 -19.13 23.53
C GLY A 85 1.87 -17.77 24.12
N ASP A 86 2.97 -17.18 23.70
CA ASP A 86 3.39 -15.83 24.06
C ASP A 86 3.58 -14.98 22.80
N VAL A 87 2.83 -13.87 22.71
CA VAL A 87 2.97 -12.87 21.66
C VAL A 87 4.37 -12.26 21.75
N LYS A 88 5.37 -12.88 21.12
CA LYS A 88 6.66 -12.22 20.87
C LYS A 88 6.38 -11.11 19.87
N ARG A 89 6.22 -9.89 20.38
CA ARG A 89 6.41 -8.68 19.57
C ARG A 89 7.77 -8.85 18.89
N ALA A 90 7.83 -8.68 17.57
CA ALA A 90 9.12 -8.59 16.87
C ALA A 90 9.93 -7.52 17.59
N GLN A 91 10.90 -7.95 18.41
CA GLN A 91 11.83 -7.06 19.03
C GLN A 91 12.77 -6.67 17.92
N LEU A 92 12.59 -5.45 17.39
CA LEU A 92 13.64 -4.78 16.64
C LEU A 92 14.90 -4.87 17.53
N PRO A 93 16.03 -5.41 17.02
CA PRO A 93 17.22 -5.58 17.84
C PRO A 93 17.60 -4.25 18.50
N GLU A 94 17.72 -4.24 19.83
CA GLU A 94 18.22 -3.07 20.54
C GLU A 94 19.68 -2.83 20.12
N GLY A 95 19.94 -1.67 19.51
CA GLY A 95 21.29 -1.22 19.15
C GLY A 95 21.84 -1.86 17.87
N ILE A 96 21.32 -1.45 16.71
CA ILE A 96 21.96 -1.74 15.41
C ILE A 96 23.11 -0.74 15.19
N HIS A 97 24.19 -0.90 15.93
CA HIS A 97 25.46 -0.27 15.58
C HIS A 97 26.32 -1.29 14.82
N ALA A 98 26.49 -0.99 13.54
CA ALA A 98 27.50 -1.55 12.63
C ALA A 98 27.32 -2.99 12.16
N LEU A 99 26.54 -3.16 11.08
CA LEU A 99 26.90 -4.03 9.96
C LEU A 99 26.54 -3.28 8.66
N GLN A 100 27.33 -3.52 7.61
CA GLN A 100 27.54 -2.72 6.39
C GLN A 100 26.41 -1.77 5.95
N MET A 101 26.84 -0.52 5.72
CA MET A 101 26.09 0.63 5.22
C MET A 101 25.44 0.33 3.87
N LEU A 102 24.17 -0.10 3.88
CA LEU A 102 23.32 -0.10 2.71
C LEU A 102 22.40 1.11 2.84
N GLU A 103 22.86 2.28 2.39
CA GLU A 103 21.91 3.35 2.10
C GLU A 103 20.86 2.75 1.15
N SER A 104 19.59 2.71 1.57
CA SER A 104 18.55 2.16 0.72
C SER A 104 18.43 3.03 -0.52
N ARG A 105 19.10 2.61 -1.60
CA ARG A 105 19.08 3.28 -2.91
C ARG A 105 17.64 3.43 -3.38
N VAL A 106 16.78 2.47 -3.05
CA VAL A 106 15.35 2.50 -3.37
C VAL A 106 14.65 3.64 -2.63
N VAL A 107 14.83 3.75 -1.31
CA VAL A 107 14.18 4.82 -0.52
C VAL A 107 14.71 6.20 -0.95
N LYS A 108 16.02 6.33 -1.18
CA LYS A 108 16.62 7.59 -1.66
C LYS A 108 16.11 7.98 -3.05
N ARG A 109 16.02 7.02 -3.97
CA ARG A 109 15.46 7.22 -5.31
C ARG A 109 14.00 7.66 -5.23
N LEU A 110 13.19 7.00 -4.40
CA LEU A 110 11.77 7.33 -4.29
C LEU A 110 11.52 8.68 -3.60
N MET A 111 12.25 8.99 -2.53
CA MET A 111 11.93 10.11 -1.64
C MET A 111 12.76 11.37 -1.88
N ALA A 112 13.93 11.25 -2.52
CA ALA A 112 14.92 12.33 -2.60
C ALA A 112 15.54 12.47 -4.00
N SER A 113 14.85 12.02 -5.05
CA SER A 113 15.31 12.18 -6.43
C SER A 113 14.22 12.76 -7.34
N ASN A 114 14.65 13.37 -8.44
CA ASN A 114 13.75 13.88 -9.48
C ASN A 114 12.86 12.77 -10.05
N GLU A 115 13.40 11.55 -10.20
CA GLU A 115 12.61 10.42 -10.66
C GLU A 115 11.46 10.10 -9.69
N GLY A 116 11.72 10.13 -8.38
CA GLY A 116 10.69 9.95 -7.36
C GLY A 116 9.60 11.02 -7.42
N GLU A 117 9.98 12.27 -7.68
CA GLU A 117 9.04 13.38 -7.87
C GLU A 117 8.17 13.18 -9.13
N GLU A 118 8.79 12.79 -10.25
CA GLU A 118 8.08 12.50 -11.50
C GLU A 118 7.11 11.32 -11.35
N MET A 119 7.53 10.25 -10.67
CA MET A 119 6.65 9.13 -10.31
C MET A 119 5.46 9.60 -9.48
N GLY A 120 5.69 10.52 -8.53
CA GLY A 120 4.63 11.12 -7.71
C GLY A 120 3.63 11.93 -8.54
N LYS A 121 4.09 12.77 -9.47
CA LYS A 121 3.22 13.55 -10.37
C LYS A 121 2.37 12.63 -11.26
N ARG A 122 2.97 11.61 -11.84
CA ARG A 122 2.25 10.62 -12.67
C ARG A 122 1.19 9.87 -11.88
N ALA A 123 1.48 9.50 -10.62
CA ALA A 123 0.50 8.83 -9.76
C ALA A 123 -0.69 9.75 -9.43
N GLU A 124 -0.45 11.05 -9.23
CA GLU A 124 -1.48 12.06 -8.99
C GLU A 124 -2.40 12.23 -10.21
N GLU A 125 -1.84 12.30 -11.42
CA GLU A 125 -2.60 12.35 -12.68
C GLU A 125 -3.45 11.10 -12.91
N ILE A 126 -2.87 9.90 -12.70
CA ILE A 126 -3.60 8.63 -12.80
C ILE A 126 -4.72 8.57 -11.76
N GLY A 127 -4.46 9.01 -10.52
CA GLY A 127 -5.46 9.07 -9.46
C GLY A 127 -6.64 9.96 -9.82
N ALA A 128 -6.38 11.14 -10.39
CA ALA A 128 -7.43 12.04 -10.89
C ALA A 128 -8.25 11.42 -12.02
N ALA A 129 -7.61 10.75 -12.99
CA ALA A 129 -8.30 10.07 -14.08
C ALA A 129 -9.18 8.91 -13.57
N VAL A 130 -8.69 8.14 -12.60
CA VAL A 130 -9.46 7.08 -11.92
C VAL A 130 -10.68 7.66 -11.22
N GLN A 131 -10.53 8.77 -10.51
CA GLN A 131 -11.61 9.42 -9.79
C GLN A 131 -12.73 9.86 -10.76
N LEU A 132 -12.39 10.51 -11.87
CA LEU A 132 -13.36 10.88 -12.91
C LEU A 132 -14.06 9.67 -13.55
N ALA A 133 -13.36 8.54 -13.70
CA ALA A 133 -13.93 7.34 -14.30
C ALA A 133 -15.02 6.68 -13.42
N VAL A 134 -14.91 6.80 -12.09
CA VAL A 134 -15.83 6.16 -11.13
C VAL A 134 -16.94 7.08 -10.62
N GLU A 135 -16.83 8.40 -10.85
CA GLU A 135 -17.86 9.40 -10.54
C GLU A 135 -19.14 9.22 -11.38
N GLU A 136 -20.21 9.92 -11.00
CA GLU A 136 -21.48 9.88 -11.72
C GLU A 136 -21.31 10.36 -13.17
N GLY A 137 -21.77 9.57 -14.13
CA GLY A 137 -21.53 9.80 -15.56
C GLY A 137 -20.14 9.38 -16.07
N GLY A 138 -19.25 8.93 -15.18
CA GLY A 138 -17.94 8.37 -15.53
C GLY A 138 -18.04 7.02 -16.25
N VAL A 139 -17.04 6.71 -17.08
CA VAL A 139 -17.04 5.51 -17.95
C VAL A 139 -17.19 4.21 -17.17
N SER A 140 -16.49 4.05 -16.04
CA SER A 140 -16.58 2.84 -15.22
C SER A 140 -17.93 2.76 -14.52
N ARG A 141 -18.50 3.91 -14.13
CA ARG A 141 -19.82 3.97 -13.51
C ARG A 141 -20.93 3.55 -14.47
N LEU A 142 -20.90 4.07 -15.69
CA LEU A 142 -21.86 3.71 -16.75
C LEU A 142 -21.76 2.22 -17.12
N GLU A 143 -20.55 1.69 -17.21
CA GLU A 143 -20.34 0.25 -17.47
C GLU A 143 -20.83 -0.62 -16.29
N LEU A 144 -20.67 -0.18 -15.05
CA LEU A 144 -21.24 -0.86 -13.88
C LEU A 144 -22.78 -0.84 -13.89
N ASP A 145 -23.40 0.30 -14.20
CA ASP A 145 -24.85 0.41 -14.28
C ASP A 145 -25.41 -0.48 -15.42
N SER A 146 -24.73 -0.51 -16.58
CA SER A 146 -25.04 -1.41 -17.68
C SER A 146 -24.92 -2.89 -17.27
N PHE A 147 -23.88 -3.23 -16.52
CA PHE A 147 -23.68 -4.59 -16.01
C PHE A 147 -24.78 -4.99 -15.04
N ILE A 148 -25.13 -4.14 -14.07
CA ILE A 148 -26.23 -4.39 -13.12
C ILE A 148 -27.53 -4.62 -13.89
N ALA A 149 -27.88 -3.73 -14.82
CA ALA A 149 -29.08 -3.85 -15.64
C ALA A 149 -29.10 -5.10 -16.53
N HIS A 150 -27.95 -5.70 -16.84
CA HIS A 150 -27.85 -6.95 -17.60
C HIS A 150 -28.12 -8.18 -16.72
N ILE A 151 -27.60 -8.19 -15.49
CA ILE A 151 -27.73 -9.34 -14.58
C ILE A 151 -29.02 -9.36 -13.76
N THR A 152 -29.74 -8.23 -13.69
CA THR A 152 -31.03 -8.12 -12.98
C THR A 152 -32.26 -8.30 -13.88
N ARG A 153 -32.07 -8.65 -15.16
CA ARG A 153 -33.15 -9.04 -16.08
C ARG A 153 -33.48 -10.52 -15.92
#